data_AF-A0A7C6CWV6-F1
#
_entry.id   AF-A0A7C6CWV6-F1
#
_cell.length_a   1.000
_cell.length_b   1.000
_cell.length_c   1.000
_cell.angle_alpha   90.00
_cell.angle_beta   90.00
_cell.angle_gamma   90.00
#
_symmetry.space_group_name_H-M   'P 1'
#
loop_
_entity.id
_entity.type
_entity.pdbx_description
1 polymer ?
#
loop_
_entity_poly.entity_id
_entity_poly.type
_entity_poly.pdbx_seq_one_letter_code
_entity_poly.pdbx_strand_id
1 'polypeptide(L)'
;MKKTNFYKKHYLVAVYDEVDQLVAVCDNAREFGKVFGRTQRDADSILSRIAKGERSYFLHNDEKLFIYFIDLEPNEVREFSMIF
;
A
#
# COMPACT_ATOMS: atom_id res chain seq x y z
N MET A 1 -11.28 18.90 2.28
CA MET A 1 -10.89 17.83 1.34
C MET A 1 -9.45 17.45 1.58
N LYS A 2 -9.20 16.24 2.09
CA LYS A 2 -7.84 15.69 2.05
C LYS A 2 -7.59 15.26 0.61
N LYS A 3 -6.56 15.81 -0.04
CA LYS A 3 -6.11 15.24 -1.31
C LYS A 3 -5.53 13.86 -1.01
N THR A 4 -6.26 12.81 -1.34
CA THR A 4 -5.75 11.45 -1.32
C THR A 4 -4.67 11.35 -2.39
N ASN A 5 -3.45 10.99 -1.97
CA ASN A 5 -2.34 10.81 -2.89
C ASN A 5 -2.07 9.32 -2.96
N PHE A 6 -2.58 8.65 -4.00
CA PHE A 6 -2.39 7.21 -4.18
C PHE A 6 -0.92 6.85 -4.41
N TYR A 7 -0.51 5.61 -4.17
CA TYR A 7 0.86 5.16 -4.39
C TYR A 7 1.19 5.29 -5.88
N LYS A 8 2.29 5.99 -6.20
CA LYS A 8 2.63 6.43 -7.57
C LYS A 8 1.47 7.12 -8.33
N LYS A 9 0.47 7.66 -7.62
CA LYS A 9 -0.74 8.34 -8.13
C LYS A 9 -1.83 7.45 -8.75
N HIS A 10 -1.62 6.15 -8.87
CA HIS A 10 -2.55 5.25 -9.55
C HIS A 10 -2.65 3.86 -8.91
N TYR A 11 -2.03 3.61 -7.76
CA TYR A 11 -2.15 2.32 -7.07
C TYR A 11 -2.70 2.46 -5.65
N LEU A 12 -3.60 1.54 -5.30
CA LEU A 12 -3.79 1.13 -3.91
C LEU A 12 -2.77 0.06 -3.55
N VAL A 13 -2.38 0.04 -2.29
CA VAL A 13 -1.49 -0.96 -1.70
C VAL A 13 -2.35 -1.94 -0.90
N ALA A 14 -2.59 -3.13 -1.44
CA ALA A 14 -3.28 -4.19 -0.72
C ALA A 14 -2.26 -5.11 -0.04
N VAL A 15 -2.53 -5.47 1.22
CA VAL A 15 -1.66 -6.30 2.05
C VAL A 15 -2.40 -7.57 2.47
N TYR A 16 -1.79 -8.72 2.22
CA TYR A 16 -2.33 -10.04 2.53
C TYR A 16 -1.38 -10.82 3.44
N ASP A 17 -1.90 -11.78 4.19
CA ASP A 17 -1.09 -12.70 4.98
C ASP A 17 -0.68 -13.96 4.18
N GLU A 18 -0.02 -14.92 4.82
CA GLU A 18 0.40 -16.18 4.20
C GLU A 18 -0.77 -17.11 3.81
N VAL A 19 -1.99 -16.85 4.28
CA VAL A 19 -3.20 -17.62 3.95
C VAL A 19 -4.15 -16.85 3.03
N ASP A 20 -3.63 -15.84 2.33
CA ASP A 20 -4.34 -15.02 1.33
C ASP A 20 -5.55 -14.26 1.92
N GLN A 21 -5.51 -13.93 3.21
CA GLN A 21 -6.50 -13.05 3.84
C GLN A 21 -6.07 -11.59 3.70
N LEU A 22 -7.00 -10.73 3.29
CA LEU A 22 -6.77 -9.29 3.20
C LEU A 22 -6.62 -8.70 4.61
N VAL A 23 -5.44 -8.15 4.89
CA VAL A 23 -5.09 -7.51 6.17
C VAL A 23 -5.38 -6.01 6.14
N ALA A 24 -4.99 -5.33 5.06
CA ALA A 24 -5.18 -3.90 4.92
C ALA A 24 -5.18 -3.45 3.46
N VAL A 25 -5.81 -2.31 3.20
CA VAL A 25 -5.67 -1.53 1.96
C VAL A 25 -5.18 -0.14 2.36
N CYS A 26 -4.14 0.36 1.71
CA CYS A 26 -3.56 1.67 1.97
C CYS A 26 -3.46 2.48 0.69
N ASP A 27 -3.75 3.78 0.81
CA ASP A 27 -3.64 4.72 -0.30
C ASP A 27 -2.18 4.95 -0.69
N ASN A 28 -1.26 4.98 0.27
CA ASN A 28 0.15 5.31 0.02
C ASN A 28 1.10 4.84 1.12
N ALA A 29 2.40 5.06 0.89
CA ALA A 29 3.46 4.75 1.85
C ALA A 29 3.27 5.39 3.23
N ARG A 30 2.69 6.60 3.31
CA ARG A 30 2.46 7.27 4.59
C ARG A 30 1.38 6.54 5.40
N GLU A 31 0.30 6.12 4.76
CA GLU A 31 -0.75 5.34 5.43
C GLU A 31 -0.25 3.94 5.79
N PHE A 32 0.41 3.25 4.84
CA PHE A 32 1.06 1.96 5.10
C PHE A 32 1.98 2.03 6.33
N GLY A 33 2.81 3.08 6.42
CA GLY A 33 3.68 3.28 7.58
C GLY A 33 2.91 3.41 8.89
N LYS A 34 1.77 4.12 8.90
CA LYS A 34 0.93 4.22 10.09
C LYS A 34 0.31 2.89 10.50
N VAL A 35 -0.23 2.15 9.53
CA VAL A 35 -0.91 0.86 9.77
C VAL A 35 0.06 -0.15 10.37
N PHE A 36 1.28 -0.25 9.83
CA PHE A 36 2.25 -1.27 10.24
C PHE A 36 3.34 -0.76 11.19
N GLY A 37 3.15 0.43 11.80
CA GLY A 37 4.11 1.00 12.75
C GLY A 37 5.50 1.26 12.17
N ARG A 38 5.59 1.62 10.89
CA ARG A 38 6.83 1.92 10.16
C ARG A 38 7.00 3.41 9.93
N THR A 39 8.25 3.87 9.85
CA THR A 39 8.50 5.22 9.38
C THR A 39 8.10 5.34 7.90
N GLN A 40 7.78 6.56 7.45
CA GLN A 40 7.46 6.79 6.04
C GLN A 40 8.62 6.37 5.11
N ARG A 41 9.87 6.60 5.52
CA ARG A 41 11.06 6.20 4.76
C ARG A 41 11.13 4.68 4.58
N ASP A 42 10.84 3.93 5.64
CA ASP A 42 10.86 2.46 5.58
C ASP A 42 9.72 1.96 4.70
N ALA A 43 8.53 2.53 4.82
CA ALA A 43 7.38 2.23 3.97
C ALA A 43 7.71 2.47 2.49
N ASP A 44 8.27 3.64 2.14
CA ASP A 44 8.69 3.95 0.78
C ASP A 44 9.71 2.93 0.26
N SER A 45 10.68 2.54 1.11
CA SER A 45 11.69 1.56 0.76
C SER A 45 11.09 0.17 0.50
N ILE A 46 10.19 -0.30 1.37
CA ILE A 46 9.51 -1.58 1.24
C ILE A 46 8.69 -1.62 -0.05
N LEU A 47 7.81 -0.64 -0.25
CA LEU A 47 6.93 -0.58 -1.42
C LEU A 47 7.73 -0.45 -2.71
N SER A 48 8.83 0.34 -2.72
CA SER A 48 9.69 0.49 -3.89
C SER A 48 10.37 -0.83 -4.28
N ARG A 49 10.89 -1.59 -3.31
CA ARG A 49 11.48 -2.91 -3.59
C ARG A 49 10.45 -3.89 -4.14
N ILE A 50 9.24 -3.88 -3.60
CA ILE A 50 8.17 -4.77 -4.06
C ILE A 50 7.67 -4.37 -5.44
N ALA A 51 7.52 -3.07 -5.71
CA ALA A 51 7.14 -2.56 -7.02
C ALA A 51 8.20 -2.84 -8.11
N LYS A 52 9.44 -3.11 -7.73
CA LYS A 52 10.52 -3.54 -8.63
C LYS A 52 10.64 -5.06 -8.79
N GLY A 53 9.84 -5.84 -8.04
CA GLY A 53 9.93 -7.30 -8.01
C GLY A 53 11.14 -7.84 -7.25
N GLU A 54 11.86 -7.02 -6.48
CA GLU A 54 13.01 -7.48 -5.69
C GLU A 54 12.58 -8.39 -4.52
N ARG A 55 11.36 -8.17 -4.01
CA ARG A 55 10.67 -8.99 -2.99
C ARG A 55 9.17 -8.92 -3.23
N SER A 56 8.40 -9.87 -2.68
CA SER A 56 6.93 -9.85 -2.70
C SER A 56 6.31 -9.58 -1.32
N TYR A 57 7.13 -9.61 -0.26
CA TYR A 57 6.66 -9.53 1.12
C TYR A 57 7.55 -8.64 1.99
N PHE A 58 7.03 -8.29 3.17
CA PHE A 58 7.77 -7.72 4.28
C PHE A 58 7.43 -8.47 5.57
N LEU A 59 8.30 -8.37 6.57
CA LEU A 59 8.05 -8.94 7.90
C LEU A 59 7.36 -7.92 8.80
N HIS A 60 6.32 -8.34 9.50
CA HIS A 60 5.65 -7.59 10.53
C HIS A 60 5.29 -8.53 11.67
N ASN A 61 5.80 -8.28 12.88
CA ASN A 61 5.61 -9.15 14.05
C ASN A 61 5.91 -10.63 13.77
N ASP A 62 7.04 -10.90 13.11
CA ASP A 62 7.50 -12.23 12.69
C ASP A 62 6.61 -12.97 11.67
N GLU A 63 5.59 -12.31 11.13
CA GLU A 63 4.74 -12.81 10.06
C GLU A 63 5.13 -12.21 8.70
N LYS A 64 5.00 -12.99 7.62
CA LYS A 64 5.15 -12.46 6.26
C LYS A 64 3.84 -11.88 5.78
N LEU A 65 3.91 -10.64 5.35
CA LEU A 65 2.80 -9.95 4.69
C LEU A 65 3.17 -9.63 3.25
N PHE A 66 2.32 -10.02 2.32
CA PHE A 66 2.48 -9.85 0.88
C PHE A 66 1.81 -8.57 0.42
N ILE A 67 2.42 -7.90 -0.57
CA ILE A 67 1.90 -6.64 -1.10
C ILE A 67 1.53 -6.81 -2.57
N TYR A 68 0.33 -6.34 -2.90
CA TYR A 68 -0.19 -6.26 -4.25
C TYR A 68 -0.58 -4.82 -4.55
N PHE A 69 -0.24 -4.36 -5.75
CA PHE A 69 -0.63 -3.03 -6.23
C PHE A 69 -1.88 -3.17 -7.08
N ILE A 70 -2.99 -2.61 -6.60
CA ILE A 70 -4.25 -2.56 -7.35
C ILE A 70 -4.21 -1.28 -8.18
N ASP A 71 -4.16 -1.43 -9.50
CA ASP A 71 -4.22 -0.31 -10.44
C ASP A 71 -5.60 0.34 -10.36
N LEU A 72 -5.62 1.67 -10.34
CA LEU A 72 -6.82 2.48 -10.31
C LEU A 72 -6.99 3.17 -11.64
N GLU A 73 -8.17 3.00 -12.24
CA GLU A 73 -8.55 3.76 -13.42
C GLU A 73 -8.68 5.26 -13.08
N PRO A 74 -8.47 6.18 -14.04
CA PRO A 74 -8.55 7.62 -13.78
C PRO A 74 -9.88 8.10 -13.19
N ASN A 75 -11.00 7.45 -13.54
CA ASN A 75 -12.33 7.63 -12.95
C ASN A 75 -12.36 7.22 -11.48
N GLU A 76 -11.81 6.06 -11.13
CA GLU A 76 -11.73 5.58 -9.75
C GLU A 76 -10.89 6.52 -8.88
N VAL A 77 -9.74 6.98 -9.39
CA VAL A 77 -8.90 7.97 -8.69
C VAL A 77 -9.69 9.25 -8.38
N ARG A 78 -10.53 9.72 -9.31
CA ARG A 78 -11.37 10.91 -9.10
C ARG A 78 -12.47 10.64 -8.07
N GLU A 79 -13.17 9.52 -8.19
CA GLU A 79 -14.25 9.12 -7.28
C GLU A 79 -13.74 8.99 -5.84
N PHE A 80 -12.66 8.24 -5.63
CA PHE A 80 -12.08 8.07 -4.29
C PHE A 80 -11.48 9.37 -3.73
N SER A 81 -11.04 10.29 -4.59
CA SER A 81 -10.58 11.63 -4.16
C SER A 81 -11.71 12.57 -3.75
N MET A 82 -12.97 12.26 -4.07
CA MET A 82 -14.14 13.08 -3.73
C MET A 82 -14.87 12.61 -2.46
N ILE A 83 -14.66 11.35 -2.05
CA ILE A 83 -15.42 10.72 -0.95
C ILE A 83 -14.76 10.93 0.44
N PHE A 84 -13.49 11.38 0.52
CA PHE A 84 -12.72 11.57 1.77
C PHE A 84 -12.14 13.00 1.96
#